data_AF-A0A8F2VZI6-F1
#
_entry.id   AF-A0A8F2VZI6-F1
#
_cell.length_a   1.000
_cell.length_b   1.000
_cell.length_c   1.000
_cell.angle_alpha   90.00
_cell.angle_beta   90.00
_cell.angle_gamma   90.00
#
_symmetry.space_group_name_H-M   'P 1'
#
loop_
_entity.id
_entity.type
_entity.pdbx_description
1 polymer ?
#
loop_
_entity_poly.entity_id
_entity_poly.type
_entity_poly.pdbx_seq_one_letter_code
_entity_poly.pdbx_strand_id
1 'polypeptide(L)'
;MADITLDDVLDLENEFYKEGFTEGQEKSVRDNFLEGKAYGLQTGFQRFLVLGYIQGLLKDIIKDIPLTNGDKEVAKYELAIGKARNKVRVLASITKSSEKIAKLDNLIKEVGGALQVSENVDEMW
;
A
#
# COMPACT_ATOMS: atom_id res chain seq x y z
N MET A 1 -56.01 17.84 -35.68
CA MET A 1 -54.67 17.24 -35.67
C MET A 1 -53.71 18.41 -35.68
N ALA A 2 -53.05 18.72 -34.56
CA ALA A 2 -52.08 19.80 -34.54
C ALA A 2 -50.90 19.39 -35.42
N ASP A 3 -50.58 20.22 -36.41
CA ASP A 3 -49.47 20.02 -37.34
C ASP A 3 -48.19 20.36 -36.57
N ILE A 4 -47.51 19.34 -36.04
CA ILE A 4 -46.26 19.51 -35.31
C ILE A 4 -45.23 19.92 -36.35
N THR A 5 -44.71 21.15 -36.24
CA THR A 5 -43.72 21.62 -37.22
C THR A 5 -42.37 20.96 -36.96
N LEU A 6 -41.55 20.81 -38.01
CA LEU A 6 -40.20 20.24 -37.89
C LEU A 6 -39.34 21.02 -36.87
N ASP A 7 -39.56 22.34 -36.78
CA ASP A 7 -38.89 23.20 -35.81
C ASP A 7 -39.31 22.88 -34.36
N ASP A 8 -40.60 22.60 -34.11
CA ASP A 8 -41.07 22.20 -32.77
C ASP A 8 -40.45 20.86 -32.31
N VAL A 9 -40.21 19.93 -33.24
CA VAL A 9 -39.53 18.65 -32.96
C VAL A 9 -38.04 18.86 -32.71
N LEU A 10 -37.38 19.71 -33.50
CA LEU A 10 -35.95 20.01 -33.34
C LEU A 10 -35.63 20.76 -32.05
N ASP A 11 -36.50 21.67 -31.62
CA ASP A 11 -36.36 22.38 -30.35
C ASP A 11 -36.50 21.42 -29.16
N LEU A 12 -37.49 20.52 -29.22
CA LEU A 12 -37.70 19.49 -28.21
C LEU A 12 -36.51 18.51 -28.12
N GLU A 13 -35.97 18.05 -29.26
CA GLU A 13 -34.78 17.20 -29.29
C GLU A 13 -33.58 17.88 -28.66
N ASN A 14 -33.32 19.15 -28.98
CA ASN A 14 -32.21 19.92 -28.40
C ASN A 14 -32.34 20.09 -26.88
N GLU A 15 -33.55 20.23 -26.35
CA GLU A 15 -33.80 20.25 -24.90
C GLU A 15 -33.45 18.91 -24.26
N PHE A 16 -33.94 17.80 -24.80
CA PHE A 16 -33.62 16.47 -24.28
C PHE A 16 -32.13 16.13 -24.39
N TYR A 17 -31.43 16.59 -25.44
CA TYR A 17 -29.97 16.42 -25.55
C TYR A 17 -29.23 17.19 -24.45
N LYS A 18 -29.63 18.43 -24.16
CA LYS A 18 -29.02 19.24 -23.09
C LYS A 18 -29.33 18.65 -21.72
N GLU A 19 -30.54 18.18 -21.51
CA GLU A 19 -30.97 17.54 -20.27
C GLU A 19 -30.17 16.24 -20.05
N GLY A 20 -30.13 15.34 -21.04
CA GLY A 20 -29.38 14.08 -20.95
C GLY A 20 -27.86 14.29 -20.81
N PHE A 21 -27.29 15.33 -21.43
CA PHE A 21 -25.88 15.70 -21.23
C PHE A 21 -25.62 16.17 -19.80
N THR A 22 -26.51 17.01 -19.26
CA THR A 22 -26.39 17.55 -17.90
C THR A 22 -26.58 16.43 -16.87
N GLU A 23 -27.59 15.58 -17.05
CA GLU A 23 -27.85 14.42 -16.20
C GLU A 23 -26.67 13.43 -16.25
N GLY A 24 -26.12 13.16 -17.43
CA GLY A 24 -24.93 12.32 -17.60
C GLY A 24 -23.71 12.90 -16.90
N GLN A 25 -23.53 14.22 -16.96
CA GLN A 25 -22.44 14.91 -16.27
C GLN A 25 -22.60 14.83 -14.74
N GLU A 26 -23.80 15.09 -14.22
CA GLU A 26 -24.10 15.00 -12.79
C GLU A 26 -23.91 13.57 -12.26
N LYS A 27 -24.41 12.58 -13.00
CA LYS A 27 -24.25 11.17 -12.65
C LYS A 27 -22.79 10.76 -12.65
N SER A 28 -22.03 11.15 -13.68
CA SER A 28 -20.59 10.87 -13.77
C SER A 28 -19.82 11.47 -12.59
N VAL A 29 -20.14 12.70 -12.17
CA VAL A 29 -19.51 13.31 -10.99
C VAL A 29 -19.83 12.53 -9.72
N ARG A 30 -21.08 12.11 -9.52
CA ARG A 30 -21.47 11.31 -8.34
C ARG A 30 -20.80 9.95 -8.32
N ASP A 31 -20.78 9.25 -9.45
CA ASP A 31 -20.20 7.90 -9.56
C ASP A 31 -18.69 7.96 -9.34
N ASN A 32 -17.99 8.92 -9.94
CA ASN A 32 -16.56 9.15 -9.70
C ASN A 32 -16.25 9.44 -8.23
N PHE A 33 -17.11 10.22 -7.56
CA PHE A 33 -16.93 10.54 -6.15
C PHE A 33 -17.11 9.31 -5.24
N LEU A 34 -18.11 8.47 -5.54
CA LEU A 34 -18.35 7.22 -4.82
C LEU A 34 -17.22 6.22 -5.04
N GLU A 35 -16.78 6.07 -6.29
CA GLU A 35 -15.67 5.20 -6.67
C GLU A 35 -14.36 5.64 -5.99
N GLY A 36 -14.06 6.94 -5.99
CA GLY A 36 -12.89 7.49 -5.31
C GLY A 36 -12.88 7.19 -3.80
N LYS A 37 -14.04 7.29 -3.14
CA LYS A 37 -14.19 6.90 -1.73
C LYS A 37 -13.98 5.41 -1.50
N ALA A 38 -14.60 4.57 -2.32
CA ALA A 38 -14.47 3.12 -2.23
C ALA A 38 -13.01 2.68 -2.44
N TYR A 39 -12.35 3.23 -3.46
CA TYR A 39 -10.95 2.97 -3.77
C TYR A 39 -10.00 3.41 -2.64
N GLY A 40 -10.25 4.58 -2.05
CA GLY A 40 -9.49 5.06 -0.90
C GLY A 40 -9.62 4.13 0.31
N LEU A 41 -10.83 3.68 0.61
CA LEU A 41 -11.09 2.73 1.70
C LEU A 41 -10.43 1.38 1.44
N GLN A 42 -10.58 0.83 0.23
CA GLN A 42 -9.97 -0.43 -0.18
C GLN A 42 -8.44 -0.38 -0.05
N THR A 43 -7.81 0.67 -0.59
CA THR A 43 -6.36 0.86 -0.53
C THR A 43 -5.87 1.00 0.92
N GLY A 44 -6.60 1.75 1.75
CA GLY A 44 -6.29 1.91 3.16
C GLY A 44 -6.35 0.59 3.93
N PHE A 45 -7.42 -0.19 3.70
CA PHE A 45 -7.61 -1.49 4.34
C PHE A 45 -6.55 -2.51 3.92
N GLN A 46 -6.22 -2.58 2.63
CA GLN A 46 -5.15 -3.44 2.11
C GLN A 46 -3.80 -3.14 2.78
N ARG A 47 -3.44 -1.85 2.89
CA ARG A 47 -2.21 -1.43 3.57
C ARG A 47 -2.24 -1.81 5.05
N PHE A 48 -3.35 -1.58 5.74
CA PHE A 48 -3.50 -1.92 7.15
C PHE A 48 -3.33 -3.44 7.39
N LEU A 49 -3.93 -4.27 6.55
CA LEU A 49 -3.81 -5.72 6.66
C LEU A 49 -2.35 -6.18 6.50
N VAL A 50 -1.64 -5.64 5.50
CA VAL A 50 -0.22 -5.94 5.27
C VAL A 50 0.64 -5.50 6.46
N LEU A 51 0.36 -4.33 7.06
CA LEU A 51 1.05 -3.88 8.27
C LEU A 51 0.88 -4.86 9.43
N GLY A 52 -0.36 -5.30 9.69
CA GLY A 52 -0.66 -6.28 10.74
C GLY A 52 0.04 -7.63 10.51
N TYR A 53 0.04 -8.11 9.27
CA TYR A 53 0.73 -9.34 8.90
C TYR A 53 2.23 -9.27 9.14
N ILE A 54 2.89 -8.21 8.66
CA ILE A 54 4.34 -8.02 8.86
C ILE A 54 4.68 -7.86 10.35
N GLN A 55 3.83 -7.19 11.12
CA GLN A 55 3.99 -7.08 12.58
C GLN A 55 3.97 -8.45 13.26
N GLY A 56 3.07 -9.36 12.83
CA GLY A 56 3.03 -10.73 13.33
C GLY A 56 4.32 -11.48 13.05
N LEU A 57 4.78 -11.47 11.79
CA LEU A 57 6.03 -12.11 11.38
C LEU A 57 7.24 -11.61 12.18
N LEU A 58 7.31 -10.30 12.44
CA LEU A 58 8.40 -9.73 13.25
C LEU A 58 8.38 -10.25 14.69
N LYS A 59 7.21 -10.38 15.31
CA LYS A 59 7.09 -10.93 16.67
C LYS A 59 7.54 -12.39 16.72
N ASP A 60 7.18 -13.17 15.70
CA ASP A 60 7.57 -14.58 15.62
C ASP A 60 9.08 -14.73 15.45
N ILE A 61 9.70 -13.93 14.57
CA ILE A 61 11.16 -13.91 14.39
C ILE A 61 11.86 -13.55 15.70
N ILE A 62 11.39 -12.53 16.43
CA ILE A 62 12.00 -12.12 17.70
C ILE A 62 11.88 -13.21 18.76
N LYS A 63 10.77 -13.94 18.80
CA LYS A 63 10.54 -15.03 19.75
C LYS A 63 11.44 -16.24 19.51
N ASP A 64 11.78 -16.50 18.25
CA ASP A 64 12.62 -17.64 17.85
C ASP A 64 14.11 -17.40 18.06
N ILE A 65 14.53 -16.19 18.45
CA ILE A 65 15.94 -15.88 18.68
C ILE A 65 16.43 -16.54 19.98
N PRO A 66 17.38 -17.49 19.90
CA PRO A 66 18.02 -18.09 21.05
C PRO A 66 18.92 -17.06 21.76
N LEU A 67 18.83 -16.95 23.08
CA LEU A 67 19.66 -16.04 23.91
C LEU A 67 21.04 -16.63 24.27
N THR A 68 21.43 -17.73 23.62
CA THR A 68 22.65 -18.47 23.93
C THR A 68 23.77 -18.10 22.97
N ASN A 69 25.01 -17.96 23.47
CA ASN A 69 26.17 -17.50 22.70
C ASN A 69 26.93 -18.63 21.97
N GLY A 70 26.24 -19.67 21.49
CA GLY A 70 26.90 -20.73 20.71
C GLY A 70 27.07 -20.33 19.25
N ASP A 71 28.16 -20.71 18.58
CA ASP A 71 28.45 -20.32 17.19
C ASP A 71 27.30 -20.60 16.20
N LYS A 72 26.60 -21.73 16.37
CA LYS A 72 25.43 -22.09 15.55
C LYS A 72 24.22 -21.19 15.81
N GLU A 73 24.08 -20.70 17.04
CA GLU A 73 22.96 -19.85 17.46
C GLU A 73 23.22 -18.39 17.06
N VAL A 74 24.48 -17.95 17.07
CA VAL A 74 24.91 -16.66 16.49
C VAL A 74 24.59 -16.59 15.00
N ALA A 75 24.87 -17.66 14.23
CA ALA A 75 24.54 -17.72 12.81
C ALA A 75 23.02 -17.57 12.55
N LYS A 76 22.17 -18.21 13.36
CA LYS A 76 20.71 -18.06 13.27
C LYS A 76 20.26 -16.63 13.62
N TYR A 77 20.89 -16.02 14.62
CA TYR A 77 20.61 -14.65 15.03
C TYR A 77 20.92 -13.64 13.92
N GLU A 78 22.07 -13.74 13.27
CA GLU A 78 22.44 -12.83 12.16
C GLU A 78 21.44 -12.93 11.00
N LEU A 79 21.02 -14.15 10.66
CA LEU A 79 20.03 -14.41 9.63
C LEU A 79 18.63 -13.86 10.02
N ALA A 80 18.22 -14.04 11.27
CA ALA A 80 16.99 -13.49 11.82
C ALA A 80 16.97 -11.95 11.81
N ILE A 81 18.10 -11.30 12.14
CA ILE A 81 18.25 -9.84 12.03
C ILE A 81 18.12 -9.36 10.60
N GLY A 82 18.74 -10.06 9.64
CA GLY A 82 18.63 -9.73 8.22
C GLY A 82 17.17 -9.73 7.75
N LYS A 83 16.44 -10.81 8.10
CA LYS A 83 15.01 -10.94 7.78
C LYS A 83 14.16 -9.88 8.46
N ALA A 84 14.37 -9.62 9.76
CA ALA A 84 13.65 -8.60 10.50
C ALA A 84 13.88 -7.20 9.92
N ARG A 85 15.12 -6.86 9.56
CA ARG A 85 15.48 -5.58 8.93
C ARG A 85 14.75 -5.37 7.60
N ASN A 86 14.74 -6.37 6.72
CA ASN A 86 14.04 -6.28 5.44
C ASN A 86 12.53 -6.04 5.64
N LYS A 87 11.91 -6.74 6.59
CA LYS A 87 10.49 -6.55 6.92
C LYS A 87 10.21 -5.15 7.50
N VAL A 88 11.09 -4.63 8.35
CA VAL A 88 11.00 -3.24 8.86
C VAL A 88 11.15 -2.22 7.72
N ARG A 89 12.05 -2.47 6.75
CA ARG A 89 12.17 -1.63 5.54
C ARG A 89 10.88 -1.57 4.72
N VAL A 90 10.20 -2.70 4.54
CA VAL A 90 8.88 -2.74 3.88
C VAL A 90 7.85 -1.92 4.66
N LEU A 91 7.82 -2.02 6.00
CA LEU A 91 6.93 -1.22 6.84
C LEU A 91 7.18 0.29 6.68
N ALA A 92 8.42 0.75 6.60
CA ALA A 92 8.68 2.19 6.41
C ALA A 92 8.35 2.69 5.01
N SER A 93 8.46 1.83 3.99
CA SER A 93 8.00 2.16 2.65
C SER A 93 6.49 2.41 2.64
N ILE A 94 5.71 1.56 3.33
CA ILE A 94 4.25 1.69 3.43
C ILE A 94 3.85 2.92 4.27
N THR A 95 4.56 3.18 5.37
CA THR A 95 4.24 4.27 6.32
C THR A 95 4.91 5.61 5.97
N LYS A 96 5.61 5.70 4.84
CA LYS A 96 6.38 6.88 4.40
C LYS A 96 7.35 7.43 5.48
N SER A 97 7.86 6.55 6.33
CA SER A 97 8.75 6.88 7.47
C SER A 97 10.18 6.41 7.23
N SER A 98 10.65 6.48 5.97
CA SER A 98 11.96 5.99 5.53
C SER A 98 13.14 6.64 6.27
N GLU A 99 12.99 7.89 6.70
CA GLU A 99 14.02 8.62 7.46
C GLU A 99 14.35 7.98 8.82
N LYS A 100 13.34 7.41 9.50
CA LYS A 100 13.56 6.73 10.78
C LYS A 100 14.35 5.44 10.60
N ILE A 101 14.15 4.76 9.46
CA ILE A 101 14.94 3.58 9.10
C ILE A 101 16.35 3.93 8.70
N ALA A 102 16.56 5.04 7.98
CA ALA A 102 17.92 5.46 7.62
C ALA A 102 18.79 5.66 8.87
N LYS A 103 18.23 6.23 9.95
CA LYS A 103 18.91 6.35 11.24
C LYS A 103 19.21 5.00 11.88
N LEU A 104 18.24 4.07 11.85
CA LEU A 104 18.43 2.71 12.36
C LEU A 104 19.49 1.94 11.57
N ASP A 105 19.47 2.03 10.24
CA ASP A 105 20.45 1.39 9.35
C ASP A 105 21.86 1.92 9.59
N ASN A 106 22.01 3.23 9.87
CA ASN A 106 23.31 3.79 10.23
C ASN A 106 23.79 3.27 11.58
N LEU A 107 22.91 3.18 12.59
CA LEU A 107 23.25 2.60 13.89
C LEU A 107 23.65 1.11 13.77
N ILE A 108 22.95 0.35 12.94
CA ILE A 108 23.28 -1.06 12.67
C ILE A 108 24.65 -1.18 12.01
N LYS A 109 24.98 -0.31 11.05
CA LYS A 109 26.31 -0.27 10.43
C LYS A 109 27.41 0.09 11.41
N GLU A 110 27.16 0.99 12.35
CA GLU A 110 28.12 1.40 13.38
C GLU A 110 28.40 0.29 14.39
N VAL A 111 27.36 -0.46 14.82
CA VAL A 111 27.49 -1.48 15.87
C VAL A 111 27.86 -2.86 15.31
N GLY A 112 27.32 -3.23 14.14
CA GLY A 112 27.46 -4.57 13.55
C GLY A 112 28.42 -4.65 12.35
N GLY A 113 29.01 -3.54 11.92
CA GLY A 113 29.78 -3.47 10.68
C GLY A 113 28.90 -3.57 9.42
N ALA A 114 29.52 -3.65 8.25
CA ALA A 114 28.80 -3.85 6.99
C ALA A 114 28.28 -5.30 6.92
N LEU A 115 27.12 -5.57 7.53
CA LEU A 115 26.42 -6.83 7.31
C LEU A 115 26.16 -6.98 5.80
N GLN A 116 26.76 -8.01 5.20
CA GLN A 116 26.46 -8.35 3.82
C GLN A 116 24.99 -8.71 3.72
N VAL A 117 24.26 -7.93 2.93
CA VAL A 117 22.90 -8.30 2.52
C VAL A 117 23.07 -9.52 1.64
N SER A 118 22.68 -10.70 2.15
CA SER A 118 22.67 -11.92 1.36
C SER A 118 21.95 -11.67 0.04
N GLU A 119 22.61 -12.00 -1.07
CA GLU A 119 22.06 -11.89 -2.43
C GLU A 119 21.02 -12.99 -2.73
N ASN A 120 20.86 -13.96 -1.81
CA ASN A 120 19.97 -15.08 -2.00
C ASN A 120 18.51 -14.72 -1.67
N VAL A 121 17.63 -14.83 -2.66
CA VAL A 121 16.20 -14.48 -2.54
C VAL A 121 15.52 -15.33 -1.45
N ASP A 122 15.90 -16.58 -1.27
CA ASP A 122 15.31 -17.48 -0.25
C ASP A 122 15.63 -17.03 1.19
N GLU A 123 16.70 -16.25 1.37
CA GLU A 123 17.07 -15.66 2.66
C GLU A 123 16.41 -14.29 2.88
N MET A 124 15.82 -13.68 1.83
CA MET A 124 15.17 -12.37 1.91
C MET A 124 13.71 -12.43 2.39
N TRP A 125 13.05 -13.58 2.26
CA TRP A 125 11.64 -13.79 2.65
C TRP A 125 11.51 -14.46 4.04
#